data_AF-A0A1M7LT82-F1
#
_entry.id   AF-A0A1M7LT82-F1
#
_cell.length_a   1.000
_cell.length_b   1.000
_cell.length_c   1.000
_cell.angle_alpha   90.00
_cell.angle_beta   90.00
_cell.angle_gamma   90.00
#
_symmetry.space_group_name_H-M   'P 1'
#
loop_
_entity.id
_entity.type
_entity.pdbx_description
1 polymer ?
#
loop_
_entity_poly.entity_id
_entity_poly.type
_entity_poly.pdbx_seq_one_letter_code
_entity_poly.pdbx_strand_id
1 'polypeptide(L)'
;DAKNQSLDHSKLGINQIYVEGKGFDILPEGNFWIGKRFYGRADVHIVDTFFVNLSGVGAGVDSISVGSGKLAVAAFRTDGDNSTKPGSRFNLDFSEFAVNPGGKLRVTGTFVRGDFTGGTSGGGLSLQHNQENLFGLGGGNTLWVQYAQGAAGLDGGFGNLAASSNAKSWRIVESPTWQIGAFGGQGMLMFQQDKLDAPAGETTKVNSVSVGGRGSYALTKNFKLVGEAAYVQRKPDGGETQKLAKVTFAPTLSTGPGFWNRPELRLYVTHAKWNLAANTASGANGVTGIGDGKDTGTSYGAQVEIWF
;
A
#
# COMPACT_ATOMS: atom_id res chain seq x y z
N ASP A 1 -29.64 30.28 -10.66
CA ASP A 1 -29.88 28.82 -10.69
C ASP A 1 -28.67 28.05 -10.22
N ALA A 2 -28.59 27.84 -8.91
CA ALA A 2 -27.62 26.96 -8.28
C ALA A 2 -27.99 25.52 -8.64
N LYS A 3 -27.30 24.95 -9.63
CA LYS A 3 -27.39 23.51 -9.91
C LYS A 3 -26.88 22.79 -8.68
N ASN A 4 -27.82 22.20 -7.94
CA ASN A 4 -27.61 21.12 -6.99
C ASN A 4 -26.55 20.18 -7.58
N GLN A 5 -25.33 20.23 -7.05
CA GLN A 5 -24.39 19.16 -7.30
C GLN A 5 -24.94 17.96 -6.55
N SER A 6 -25.47 17.00 -7.31
CA SER A 6 -25.88 15.70 -6.80
C SER A 6 -24.76 15.15 -5.92
N LEU A 7 -25.07 14.84 -4.66
CA LEU A 7 -24.26 13.96 -3.84
C LEU A 7 -24.16 12.64 -4.61
N ASP A 8 -23.02 12.43 -5.23
CA ASP A 8 -22.77 11.37 -6.19
C ASP A 8 -23.12 9.98 -5.63
N HIS A 9 -23.66 9.13 -6.50
CA HIS A 9 -24.20 7.82 -6.18
C HIS A 9 -23.08 6.83 -5.86
N SER A 10 -22.53 6.91 -4.66
CA SER A 10 -21.64 5.84 -4.16
C SER A 10 -22.44 4.55 -3.97
N LYS A 11 -22.01 3.47 -4.62
CA LYS A 11 -22.58 2.13 -4.42
C LYS A 11 -22.09 1.60 -3.08
N LEU A 12 -23.00 1.20 -2.20
CA LEU A 12 -22.66 0.44 -0.99
C LEU A 12 -21.97 -0.87 -1.41
N GLY A 13 -20.73 -1.06 -0.97
CA GLY A 13 -19.95 -2.27 -1.21
C GLY A 13 -19.70 -3.06 0.07
N ILE A 14 -19.93 -4.37 0.03
CA ILE A 14 -19.55 -5.26 1.14
C ILE A 14 -18.07 -5.64 0.96
N ASN A 15 -17.20 -5.11 1.81
CA ASN A 15 -15.76 -5.36 1.76
C ASN A 15 -15.32 -6.61 2.53
N GLN A 16 -16.07 -7.00 3.57
CA GLN A 16 -15.82 -8.22 4.32
C GLN A 16 -17.12 -8.94 4.65
N ILE A 17 -17.15 -10.25 4.44
CA ILE A 17 -18.17 -11.19 4.89
C ILE A 17 -17.53 -12.57 4.93
N TYR A 18 -17.18 -13.03 6.13
CA TYR A 18 -16.44 -14.28 6.32
C TYR A 18 -16.78 -14.90 7.67
N VAL A 19 -16.48 -16.19 7.81
CA VAL A 19 -16.53 -16.95 9.06
C VAL A 19 -15.12 -17.38 9.41
N GLU A 20 -14.78 -17.35 10.70
CA GLU A 20 -13.52 -17.86 11.26
C GLU A 20 -13.81 -18.77 12.45
N GLY A 21 -13.03 -19.84 12.61
CA GLY A 21 -13.11 -20.76 13.74
C GLY A 21 -11.73 -21.26 14.17
N LYS A 22 -11.59 -21.56 15.47
CA LYS A 22 -10.37 -22.03 16.12
C LYS A 22 -10.70 -23.22 17.03
N GLY A 23 -9.71 -24.07 17.33
CA GLY A 23 -9.85 -25.17 18.28
C GLY A 23 -10.29 -26.50 17.66
N PHE A 24 -10.15 -26.65 16.34
CA PHE A 24 -10.45 -27.91 15.66
C PHE A 24 -9.35 -28.94 15.92
N ASP A 25 -9.71 -30.21 16.14
CA ASP A 25 -8.77 -31.28 16.50
C ASP A 25 -7.58 -31.45 15.52
N ILE A 26 -7.77 -31.13 14.24
CA ILE A 26 -6.74 -31.23 13.20
C ILE A 26 -5.59 -30.22 13.39
N LEU A 27 -5.89 -29.05 13.98
CA LEU A 27 -4.94 -27.98 14.23
C LEU A 27 -5.57 -27.00 15.25
N PRO A 28 -5.57 -27.34 16.56
CA PRO A 28 -6.30 -26.58 17.57
C PRO A 28 -5.87 -25.11 17.66
N GLU A 29 -4.61 -24.81 17.35
CA GLU A 29 -4.06 -23.46 17.37
C GLU A 29 -4.41 -22.63 16.13
N GLY A 30 -4.79 -23.27 15.02
CA GLY A 30 -5.03 -22.63 13.74
C GLY A 30 -6.36 -21.90 13.68
N ASN A 31 -6.38 -20.75 13.00
CA ASN A 31 -7.62 -20.03 12.70
C ASN A 31 -8.03 -20.35 11.27
N PHE A 32 -9.05 -21.17 11.11
CA PHE A 32 -9.63 -21.53 9.81
C PHE A 32 -10.67 -20.50 9.42
N TRP A 33 -10.65 -20.03 8.18
CA TRP A 33 -11.59 -19.02 7.72
C TRP A 33 -12.04 -19.24 6.27
N ILE A 34 -13.25 -18.76 5.97
CA ILE A 34 -13.84 -18.77 4.62
C ILE A 34 -14.68 -17.51 4.39
N GLY A 35 -14.53 -16.88 3.23
CA GLY A 35 -15.33 -15.73 2.78
C GLY A 35 -14.49 -14.59 2.20
N LYS A 36 -15.09 -13.40 2.13
CA LYS A 36 -14.40 -12.16 1.73
C LYS A 36 -13.75 -11.52 2.96
N ARG A 37 -12.42 -11.40 2.97
CA ARG A 37 -11.66 -10.99 4.16
C ARG A 37 -10.56 -9.98 3.80
N PHE A 38 -10.39 -8.97 4.64
CA PHE A 38 -9.13 -8.22 4.68
C PHE A 38 -8.08 -9.07 5.38
N TYR A 39 -7.03 -9.47 4.66
CA TYR A 39 -6.14 -10.54 5.10
C TYR A 39 -4.67 -10.16 4.92
N GLY A 40 -3.85 -10.44 5.94
CA GLY A 40 -2.39 -10.30 5.90
C GLY A 40 -1.87 -8.92 5.50
N ARG A 41 -2.60 -7.85 5.79
CA ARG A 41 -2.29 -6.49 5.31
C ARG A 41 -1.14 -5.84 6.09
N ALA A 42 -0.26 -5.11 5.39
CA ALA A 42 0.76 -4.25 5.98
C ALA A 42 0.96 -3.00 5.10
N ASP A 43 0.90 -1.81 5.70
CA ASP A 43 0.91 -0.53 4.99
C ASP A 43 1.93 0.47 5.53
N VAL A 44 2.16 1.51 4.72
CA VAL A 44 2.73 2.77 5.17
C VAL A 44 1.61 3.80 5.20
N HIS A 45 1.15 4.11 6.42
CA HIS A 45 0.00 4.97 6.69
C HIS A 45 0.03 6.32 5.97
N ILE A 46 1.18 7.02 5.97
CA ILE A 46 1.26 8.39 5.42
C ILE A 46 1.04 8.47 3.90
N VAL A 47 1.15 7.35 3.19
CA VAL A 47 0.91 7.25 1.74
C VAL A 47 -0.28 6.36 1.39
N ASP A 48 -1.04 5.88 2.40
CA ASP A 48 -2.23 5.03 2.24
C ASP A 48 -1.99 3.84 1.29
N THR A 49 -0.82 3.21 1.41
CA THR A 49 -0.41 2.12 0.52
C THR A 49 -0.11 0.87 1.33
N PHE A 50 -0.91 -0.18 1.10
CA PHE A 50 -0.60 -1.53 1.54
C PHE A 50 0.50 -2.11 0.67
N PHE A 51 1.69 -2.28 1.24
CA PHE A 51 2.81 -2.95 0.57
C PHE A 51 2.68 -4.47 0.65
N VAL A 52 1.91 -5.01 1.60
CA VAL A 52 1.40 -6.38 1.53
C VAL A 52 -0.11 -6.32 1.68
N ASN A 53 -0.85 -6.95 0.77
CA ASN A 53 -2.31 -7.02 0.81
C ASN A 53 -2.80 -8.36 0.28
N LEU A 54 -3.00 -9.31 1.18
CA LEU A 54 -3.47 -10.65 0.83
C LEU A 54 -5.00 -10.76 0.84
N SER A 55 -5.72 -9.64 0.91
CA SER A 55 -7.17 -9.62 0.97
C SER A 55 -7.83 -10.24 -0.26
N GLY A 56 -9.05 -10.74 -0.11
CA GLY A 56 -9.82 -11.29 -1.22
C GLY A 56 -10.99 -12.15 -0.78
N VAL A 57 -11.64 -12.80 -1.76
CA VAL A 57 -12.65 -13.85 -1.54
C VAL A 57 -11.93 -15.19 -1.59
N GLY A 58 -12.01 -15.96 -0.51
CA GLY A 58 -11.21 -17.18 -0.40
C GLY A 58 -11.47 -17.99 0.85
N ALA A 59 -10.52 -18.86 1.14
CA ALA A 59 -10.44 -19.61 2.39
C ALA A 59 -8.98 -19.82 2.76
N GLY A 60 -8.71 -20.05 4.04
CA GLY A 60 -7.36 -20.30 4.50
C GLY A 60 -7.30 -20.73 5.95
N VAL A 61 -6.08 -20.96 6.40
CA VAL A 61 -5.75 -21.16 7.80
C VAL A 61 -4.51 -20.34 8.14
N ASP A 62 -4.56 -19.61 9.23
CA ASP A 62 -3.44 -18.86 9.77
C ASP A 62 -3.08 -19.35 11.17
N SER A 63 -2.00 -18.78 11.73
CA SER A 63 -1.51 -19.08 13.08
C SER A 63 -0.95 -20.50 13.28
N ILE A 64 -0.62 -21.24 12.20
CA ILE A 64 0.07 -22.53 12.27
C ILE A 64 1.46 -22.30 12.88
N SER A 65 1.79 -22.98 13.98
CA SER A 65 3.11 -22.81 14.60
C SER A 65 4.18 -23.58 13.84
N VAL A 66 5.23 -22.90 13.36
CA VAL A 66 6.38 -23.53 12.69
C VAL A 66 7.67 -22.94 13.25
N GLY A 67 8.37 -23.71 14.09
CA GLY A 67 9.54 -23.22 14.82
C GLY A 67 9.17 -22.03 15.71
N SER A 68 9.88 -20.92 15.57
CA SER A 68 9.62 -19.66 16.29
C SER A 68 8.64 -18.73 15.59
N GLY A 69 8.13 -19.09 14.41
CA GLY A 69 7.24 -18.25 13.60
C GLY A 69 5.85 -18.84 13.41
N LYS A 70 5.06 -18.13 12.60
CA LYS A 70 3.68 -18.48 12.24
C LYS A 70 3.54 -18.62 10.74
N LEU A 71 3.10 -19.80 10.30
CA LEU A 71 2.72 -20.05 8.92
C LEU A 71 1.22 -19.78 8.73
N ALA A 72 0.90 -19.17 7.61
CA ALA A 72 -0.45 -19.02 7.12
C ALA A 72 -0.52 -19.43 5.65
N VAL A 73 -1.60 -20.12 5.28
CA VAL A 73 -1.85 -20.56 3.90
C VAL A 73 -3.26 -20.14 3.51
N ALA A 74 -3.41 -19.58 2.32
CA ALA A 74 -4.70 -19.10 1.84
C ALA A 74 -4.84 -19.21 0.33
N ALA A 75 -6.05 -19.52 -0.11
CA ALA A 75 -6.43 -19.58 -1.52
C ALA A 75 -7.54 -18.58 -1.80
N PHE A 76 -7.44 -17.87 -2.92
CA PHE A 76 -8.35 -16.79 -3.31
C PHE A 76 -8.79 -16.92 -4.75
N ARG A 77 -9.96 -16.35 -5.05
CA ARG A 77 -10.53 -16.23 -6.39
C ARG A 77 -10.83 -14.78 -6.74
N THR A 78 -10.76 -14.47 -8.03
CA THR A 78 -11.23 -13.22 -8.63
C THR A 78 -11.77 -13.52 -10.02
N ASP A 79 -12.78 -12.79 -10.46
CA ASP A 79 -13.29 -12.86 -11.83
C ASP A 79 -12.60 -11.84 -12.76
N GLY A 80 -11.68 -11.03 -12.22
CA GLY A 80 -11.08 -9.91 -12.95
C GLY A 80 -12.15 -8.99 -13.54
N ASP A 81 -11.91 -8.50 -14.76
CA ASP A 81 -12.88 -7.71 -15.52
C ASP A 81 -13.85 -8.55 -16.36
N ASN A 82 -13.75 -9.89 -16.30
CA ASN A 82 -14.57 -10.79 -17.10
C ASN A 82 -14.98 -12.06 -16.33
N SER A 83 -16.26 -12.14 -15.99
CA SER A 83 -16.90 -13.26 -15.27
C SER A 83 -16.66 -14.66 -15.85
N THR A 84 -16.22 -14.79 -17.11
CA THR A 84 -15.95 -16.10 -17.72
C THR A 84 -14.49 -16.55 -17.59
N LYS A 85 -13.60 -15.74 -17.01
CA LYS A 85 -12.15 -16.04 -16.90
C LYS A 85 -11.66 -15.84 -15.46
N PRO A 86 -11.88 -16.80 -14.55
CA PRO A 86 -11.48 -16.62 -13.16
C PRO A 86 -9.96 -16.74 -12.95
N GLY A 87 -9.41 -15.86 -12.12
CA GLY A 87 -8.08 -15.98 -11.52
C GLY A 87 -8.11 -16.74 -10.20
N SER A 88 -7.07 -17.51 -9.93
CA SER A 88 -6.81 -18.19 -8.67
C SER A 88 -5.47 -17.73 -8.12
N ARG A 89 -5.41 -17.45 -6.81
CA ARG A 89 -4.18 -17.10 -6.12
C ARG A 89 -4.01 -17.99 -4.90
N PHE A 90 -2.79 -18.46 -4.67
CA PHE A 90 -2.38 -19.14 -3.47
C PHE A 90 -1.27 -18.34 -2.79
N ASN A 91 -1.39 -18.13 -1.48
CA ASN A 91 -0.41 -17.45 -0.67
C ASN A 91 0.14 -18.39 0.40
N LEU A 92 1.47 -18.37 0.56
CA LEU A 92 2.19 -18.92 1.70
C LEU A 92 2.82 -17.75 2.45
N ASP A 93 2.48 -17.56 3.72
CA ASP A 93 2.95 -16.43 4.50
C ASP A 93 3.55 -16.91 5.81
N PHE A 94 4.87 -16.81 5.92
CA PHE A 94 5.60 -17.15 7.13
C PHE A 94 6.02 -15.88 7.86
N SER A 95 5.51 -15.67 9.05
CA SER A 95 5.61 -14.41 9.80
C SER A 95 6.14 -14.62 11.21
N GLU A 96 6.44 -13.51 11.88
CA GLU A 96 6.89 -13.46 13.28
C GLU A 96 8.23 -14.13 13.58
N PHE A 97 9.01 -14.49 12.56
CA PHE A 97 10.32 -15.11 12.75
C PHE A 97 11.32 -14.08 13.29
N ALA A 98 11.74 -14.23 14.55
CA ALA A 98 12.75 -13.38 15.16
C ALA A 98 14.12 -13.63 14.50
N VAL A 99 14.73 -12.58 13.94
CA VAL A 99 16.01 -12.65 13.22
C VAL A 99 17.14 -11.91 13.92
N ASN A 100 16.80 -10.94 14.78
CA ASN A 100 17.73 -10.19 15.63
C ASN A 100 16.95 -9.59 16.83
N PRO A 101 17.61 -9.03 17.86
CA PRO A 101 16.93 -8.35 18.96
C PRO A 101 16.00 -7.23 18.47
N GLY A 102 14.71 -7.33 18.80
CA GLY A 102 13.66 -6.41 18.34
C GLY A 102 13.31 -6.52 16.86
N GLY A 103 13.89 -7.46 16.12
CA GLY A 103 13.71 -7.62 14.67
C GLY A 103 12.95 -8.89 14.31
N LYS A 104 11.84 -8.75 13.58
CA LYS A 104 11.03 -9.86 13.06
C LYS A 104 10.98 -9.83 11.53
N LEU A 105 11.11 -11.01 10.92
CA LEU A 105 10.99 -11.21 9.47
C LEU A 105 9.62 -11.83 9.15
N ARG A 106 9.04 -11.38 8.04
CA ARG A 106 7.91 -12.00 7.34
C ARG A 106 8.31 -12.28 5.89
N VAL A 107 7.99 -13.48 5.42
CA VAL A 107 8.24 -13.96 4.05
C VAL A 107 6.91 -14.41 3.45
N THR A 108 6.48 -13.72 2.40
CA THR A 108 5.22 -14.01 1.72
C THR A 108 5.47 -14.46 0.29
N GLY A 109 5.14 -15.70 -0.03
CA GLY A 109 5.10 -16.26 -1.38
C GLY A 109 3.70 -16.17 -1.98
N THR A 110 3.62 -15.83 -3.26
CA THR A 110 2.37 -15.69 -4.01
C THR A 110 2.45 -16.46 -5.31
N PHE A 111 1.43 -17.25 -5.61
CA PHE A 111 1.30 -18.00 -6.86
C PHE A 111 -0.06 -17.69 -7.46
N VAL A 112 -0.07 -17.20 -8.69
CA VAL A 112 -1.28 -16.85 -9.43
C VAL A 112 -1.40 -17.76 -10.64
N ARG A 113 -2.63 -18.18 -10.93
CA ARG A 113 -3.02 -18.85 -12.18
C ARG A 113 -4.30 -18.23 -12.71
N GLY A 114 -4.37 -18.00 -14.00
CA GLY A 114 -5.54 -17.47 -14.69
C GLY A 114 -5.68 -18.06 -16.09
N ASP A 115 -6.75 -17.68 -16.77
CA ASP A 115 -7.05 -18.10 -18.15
C ASP A 115 -7.25 -16.89 -19.08
N PHE A 116 -6.32 -15.92 -18.95
CA PHE A 116 -6.34 -14.67 -19.70
C PHE A 116 -5.44 -14.76 -20.93
N THR A 117 -5.86 -14.11 -22.01
CA THR A 117 -5.05 -14.05 -23.23
C THR A 117 -3.84 -13.16 -22.97
N GLY A 118 -2.64 -13.71 -23.09
CA GLY A 118 -1.37 -13.02 -22.79
C GLY A 118 -0.72 -13.41 -21.45
N GLY A 119 -1.51 -13.86 -20.47
CA GLY A 119 -1.04 -14.21 -19.12
C GLY A 119 -1.86 -15.33 -18.47
N THR A 120 -1.20 -16.44 -18.14
CA THR A 120 -1.84 -17.61 -17.51
C THR A 120 -1.34 -17.91 -16.10
N SER A 121 -0.25 -17.26 -15.67
CA SER A 121 0.36 -17.48 -14.36
C SER A 121 1.18 -16.28 -13.86
N GLY A 122 1.50 -16.30 -12.58
CA GLY A 122 2.35 -15.31 -11.95
C GLY A 122 2.94 -15.80 -10.63
N GLY A 123 4.05 -15.20 -10.23
CA GLY A 123 4.75 -15.49 -8.99
C GLY A 123 5.18 -14.22 -8.29
N GLY A 124 5.11 -14.20 -6.96
CA GLY A 124 5.53 -13.06 -6.15
C GLY A 124 6.24 -13.50 -4.88
N LEU A 125 7.19 -12.69 -4.44
CA LEU A 125 7.90 -12.85 -3.18
C LEU A 125 8.02 -11.50 -2.48
N SER A 126 7.65 -11.44 -1.21
CA SER A 126 7.84 -10.28 -0.35
C SER A 126 8.62 -10.68 0.89
N LEU A 127 9.69 -9.96 1.18
CA LEU A 127 10.41 -9.97 2.44
C LEU A 127 10.07 -8.69 3.18
N GLN A 128 9.63 -8.81 4.44
CA GLN A 128 9.33 -7.68 5.31
C GLN A 128 10.09 -7.85 6.63
N HIS A 129 11.02 -6.95 6.93
CA HIS A 129 11.68 -6.87 8.24
C HIS A 129 11.06 -5.73 9.04
N ASN A 130 10.61 -6.04 10.26
CA ASN A 130 10.12 -5.06 11.22
C ASN A 130 11.13 -4.97 12.37
N GLN A 131 11.76 -3.81 12.53
CA GLN A 131 12.65 -3.49 13.63
C GLN A 131 11.95 -2.58 14.64
N GLU A 132 11.87 -3.02 15.88
CA GLU A 132 11.39 -2.20 16.99
C GLU A 132 12.48 -1.23 17.46
N ASN A 133 12.05 -0.06 17.93
CA ASN A 133 12.86 0.99 18.56
C ASN A 133 14.12 1.37 17.76
N LEU A 134 13.95 1.57 16.45
CA LEU A 134 15.05 1.96 15.57
C LEU A 134 15.74 3.22 16.12
N PHE A 135 17.04 3.11 16.40
CA PHE A 135 17.90 4.15 17.00
C PHE A 135 17.40 4.72 18.35
N GLY A 136 16.53 4.02 19.08
CA GLY A 136 16.03 4.49 20.37
C GLY A 136 14.97 5.60 20.29
N LEU A 137 14.33 5.79 19.13
CA LEU A 137 13.42 6.92 18.86
C LEU A 137 11.96 6.66 19.24
N GLY A 138 11.65 5.58 19.98
CA GLY A 138 10.31 5.27 20.47
C GLY A 138 9.31 4.82 19.39
N GLY A 139 9.78 4.59 18.16
CA GLY A 139 9.02 4.00 17.06
C GLY A 139 9.67 2.71 16.57
N GLY A 140 9.65 2.48 15.28
CA GLY A 140 10.24 1.30 14.65
C GLY A 140 10.58 1.56 13.20
N ASN A 141 10.88 0.50 12.47
CA ASN A 141 11.17 0.56 11.06
C ASN A 141 10.64 -0.68 10.36
N THR A 142 10.10 -0.48 9.17
CA THR A 142 9.75 -1.58 8.29
C THR A 142 10.48 -1.45 6.96
N LEU A 143 11.23 -2.49 6.62
CA LEU A 143 11.88 -2.67 5.34
C LEU A 143 11.13 -3.74 4.54
N TRP A 144 10.71 -3.40 3.32
CA TRP A 144 10.21 -4.36 2.34
C TRP A 144 11.18 -4.52 1.19
N VAL A 145 11.37 -5.77 0.75
CA VAL A 145 12.02 -6.12 -0.52
C VAL A 145 11.08 -7.07 -1.26
N GLN A 146 10.62 -6.67 -2.44
CA GLN A 146 9.51 -7.33 -3.12
C GLN A 146 9.83 -7.56 -4.58
N TYR A 147 9.34 -8.68 -5.10
CA TYR A 147 9.43 -9.08 -6.50
C TYR A 147 8.10 -9.68 -6.93
N ALA A 148 7.67 -9.36 -8.16
CA ALA A 148 6.51 -9.96 -8.79
C ALA A 148 6.76 -10.19 -10.28
N GLN A 149 6.16 -11.24 -10.83
CA GLN A 149 6.25 -11.61 -12.24
C GLN A 149 4.89 -12.10 -12.75
N GLY A 150 4.58 -11.75 -14.00
CA GLY A 150 3.33 -12.15 -14.65
C GLY A 150 2.11 -11.63 -13.91
N ALA A 151 1.12 -12.49 -13.70
CA ALA A 151 -0.16 -12.13 -13.10
C ALA A 151 -0.14 -11.83 -11.59
N ALA A 152 1.03 -11.83 -10.93
CA ALA A 152 1.17 -11.50 -9.50
C ALA A 152 1.40 -10.01 -9.26
N GLY A 153 0.86 -9.49 -8.16
CA GLY A 153 1.10 -8.12 -7.69
C GLY A 153 2.30 -8.04 -6.74
N LEU A 154 2.97 -6.87 -6.69
CA LEU A 154 4.05 -6.61 -5.74
C LEU A 154 3.60 -6.71 -4.27
N ASP A 155 2.31 -6.50 -4.01
CA ASP A 155 1.68 -6.57 -2.70
C ASP A 155 1.30 -8.00 -2.27
N GLY A 156 1.66 -9.01 -3.07
CA GLY A 156 1.18 -10.39 -2.90
C GLY A 156 -0.27 -10.58 -3.37
N GLY A 157 -0.85 -9.54 -3.98
CA GLY A 157 -2.13 -9.49 -4.68
C GLY A 157 -2.19 -10.29 -5.99
N PHE A 158 -3.37 -10.28 -6.59
CA PHE A 158 -3.47 -10.40 -8.04
C PHE A 158 -2.88 -9.13 -8.68
N GLY A 159 -2.04 -9.29 -9.69
CA GLY A 159 -1.55 -8.20 -10.53
C GLY A 159 -2.46 -8.00 -11.74
N ASN A 160 -1.90 -7.50 -12.85
CA ASN A 160 -2.60 -7.56 -14.14
C ASN A 160 -2.68 -9.03 -14.57
N LEU A 161 -3.88 -9.62 -14.55
CA LEU A 161 -4.09 -11.03 -14.84
C LEU A 161 -3.74 -11.42 -16.29
N ALA A 162 -3.74 -10.45 -17.21
CA ALA A 162 -3.32 -10.66 -18.60
C ALA A 162 -1.82 -10.46 -18.83
N ALA A 163 -1.05 -10.08 -17.80
CA ALA A 163 0.37 -9.85 -17.93
C ALA A 163 1.13 -11.14 -18.24
N SER A 164 2.02 -11.06 -19.22
CA SER A 164 2.88 -12.16 -19.64
C SER A 164 3.97 -12.42 -18.61
N SER A 165 4.65 -13.57 -18.71
CA SER A 165 5.81 -13.86 -17.88
C SER A 165 7.00 -12.91 -18.10
N ASN A 166 6.96 -12.05 -19.12
CA ASN A 166 7.97 -11.02 -19.35
C ASN A 166 7.77 -9.78 -18.47
N ALA A 167 6.54 -9.56 -17.99
CA ALA A 167 6.23 -8.50 -17.03
C ALA A 167 6.84 -8.86 -15.67
N LYS A 168 7.66 -7.95 -15.13
CA LYS A 168 8.42 -8.15 -13.89
C LYS A 168 8.50 -6.84 -13.16
N SER A 169 8.22 -6.84 -11.87
CA SER A 169 8.40 -5.67 -11.02
C SER A 169 9.19 -6.03 -9.77
N TRP A 170 9.96 -5.08 -9.27
CA TRP A 170 10.56 -5.16 -7.96
C TRP A 170 10.52 -3.81 -7.26
N ARG A 171 10.47 -3.83 -5.92
CA ARG A 171 10.61 -2.62 -5.11
C ARG A 171 11.34 -2.89 -3.81
N ILE A 172 11.99 -1.84 -3.33
CA ILE A 172 12.53 -1.73 -1.97
C ILE A 172 11.84 -0.54 -1.32
N VAL A 173 11.33 -0.74 -0.10
CA VAL A 173 10.61 0.30 0.65
C VAL A 173 11.14 0.31 2.06
N GLU A 174 11.55 1.48 2.52
CA GLU A 174 12.02 1.74 3.88
C GLU A 174 11.02 2.70 4.54
N SER A 175 10.46 2.34 5.69
CA SER A 175 9.53 3.19 6.43
C SER A 175 9.86 3.25 7.92
N PRO A 176 10.63 4.26 8.35
CA PRO A 176 10.84 4.53 9.77
C PRO A 176 9.62 5.22 10.38
N THR A 177 9.39 4.96 11.66
CA THR A 177 8.45 5.66 12.54
C THR A 177 9.18 6.09 13.80
N TRP A 178 8.74 7.18 14.41
CA TRP A 178 9.33 7.70 15.65
C TRP A 178 8.27 8.33 16.55
N GLN A 179 8.55 8.32 17.85
CA GLN A 179 7.78 9.03 18.87
C GLN A 179 8.70 9.42 20.05
N ILE A 180 9.26 10.61 19.99
CA ILE A 180 10.19 11.18 20.97
C ILE A 180 9.45 12.29 21.73
N GLY A 181 8.87 11.94 22.88
CA GLY A 181 8.03 12.87 23.64
C GLY A 181 6.88 13.42 22.79
N ALA A 182 6.84 14.75 22.61
CA ALA A 182 5.83 15.45 21.82
C ALA A 182 6.01 15.31 20.29
N PHE A 183 7.17 14.84 19.82
CA PHE A 183 7.48 14.74 18.39
C PHE A 183 7.32 13.30 17.89
N GLY A 184 6.40 13.08 16.96
CA GLY A 184 6.22 11.76 16.34
C GLY A 184 5.99 11.85 14.85
N GLY A 185 6.17 10.74 14.13
CA GLY A 185 6.04 10.74 12.68
C GLY A 185 6.30 9.40 12.00
N GLN A 186 6.17 9.43 10.68
CA GLN A 186 6.50 8.33 9.79
C GLN A 186 7.18 8.89 8.53
N GLY A 187 8.16 8.16 8.02
CA GLY A 187 8.84 8.43 6.75
C GLY A 187 8.66 7.29 5.76
N MET A 188 9.01 7.55 4.51
CA MET A 188 9.10 6.54 3.47
C MET A 188 10.20 6.89 2.47
N LEU A 189 10.98 5.88 2.07
CA LEU A 189 11.81 5.89 0.88
C LEU A 189 11.50 4.64 0.07
N MET A 190 11.23 4.81 -1.22
CA MET A 190 10.92 3.70 -2.12
C MET A 190 11.71 3.84 -3.42
N PHE A 191 12.30 2.71 -3.82
CA PHE A 191 12.82 2.49 -5.16
C PHE A 191 12.03 1.36 -5.81
N GLN A 192 11.61 1.55 -7.05
CA GLN A 192 10.86 0.54 -7.79
C GLN A 192 11.26 0.56 -9.25
N GLN A 193 11.29 -0.62 -9.84
CA GLN A 193 11.30 -0.79 -11.29
C GLN A 193 10.17 -1.70 -11.70
N ASP A 194 9.42 -1.26 -12.69
CA ASP A 194 8.43 -2.07 -13.38
C ASP A 194 8.93 -2.33 -14.79
N LYS A 195 8.87 -3.57 -15.24
CA LYS A 195 8.95 -3.98 -16.62
C LYS A 195 7.55 -4.43 -17.01
N LEU A 196 6.88 -3.62 -17.80
CA LEU A 196 5.47 -3.79 -18.17
C LEU A 196 5.38 -4.30 -19.62
N ASP A 197 4.37 -5.12 -19.90
CA ASP A 197 4.07 -5.51 -21.29
C ASP A 197 3.67 -4.29 -22.13
N ALA A 198 4.09 -4.30 -23.38
CA ALA A 198 3.77 -3.29 -24.39
C ALA A 198 3.21 -3.98 -25.66
N PRO A 199 2.60 -3.22 -26.60
CA PRO A 199 2.14 -3.78 -27.86
C PRO A 199 3.22 -4.56 -28.63
N ALA A 200 2.80 -5.42 -29.55
CA ALA A 200 3.69 -6.26 -30.36
C ALA A 200 4.59 -7.23 -29.57
N GLY A 201 4.25 -7.54 -28.31
CA GLY A 201 5.01 -8.46 -27.47
C GLY A 201 6.29 -7.85 -26.87
N GLU A 202 6.42 -6.53 -26.93
CA GLU A 202 7.52 -5.79 -26.33
C GLU A 202 7.32 -5.57 -24.82
N THR A 203 8.31 -4.97 -24.18
CA THR A 203 8.19 -4.51 -22.78
C THR A 203 8.81 -3.14 -22.61
N THR A 204 8.19 -2.29 -21.80
CA THR A 204 8.75 -1.00 -21.39
C THR A 204 9.15 -1.03 -19.91
N LYS A 205 10.26 -0.39 -19.57
CA LYS A 205 10.64 -0.24 -18.15
C LYS A 205 10.21 1.12 -17.63
N VAL A 206 9.87 1.16 -16.35
CA VAL A 206 9.58 2.39 -15.61
C VAL A 206 10.35 2.34 -14.30
N ASN A 207 11.26 3.28 -14.10
CA ASN A 207 11.97 3.44 -12.84
C ASN A 207 11.28 4.53 -12.00
N SER A 208 10.96 4.20 -10.75
CA SER A 208 10.23 5.08 -9.84
C SER A 208 11.00 5.28 -8.54
N VAL A 209 10.98 6.51 -8.05
CA VAL A 209 11.49 6.89 -6.72
C VAL A 209 10.38 7.64 -6.00
N SER A 210 10.17 7.34 -4.73
CA SER A 210 9.29 8.11 -3.86
C SER A 210 9.96 8.31 -2.52
N VAL A 211 10.00 9.54 -2.04
CA VAL A 211 10.54 9.89 -0.74
C VAL A 211 9.62 10.89 -0.07
N GLY A 212 9.36 10.73 1.22
CA GLY A 212 8.54 11.66 1.95
C GLY A 212 8.45 11.33 3.42
N GLY A 213 7.85 12.22 4.18
CA GLY A 213 7.61 12.01 5.59
C GLY A 213 6.58 12.97 6.15
N ARG A 214 5.90 12.52 7.19
CA ARG A 214 4.97 13.30 7.99
C ARG A 214 5.48 13.36 9.42
N GLY A 215 5.72 14.57 9.91
CA GLY A 215 6.04 14.85 11.30
C GLY A 215 4.86 15.52 12.00
N SER A 216 4.73 15.26 13.29
CA SER A 216 3.76 15.91 14.18
C SER A 216 4.46 16.34 15.46
N TYR A 217 4.17 17.56 15.91
CA TYR A 217 4.65 18.08 17.19
C TYR A 217 3.48 18.51 18.05
N ALA A 218 3.27 17.84 19.18
CA ALA A 218 2.22 18.18 20.13
C ALA A 218 2.60 19.42 20.94
N LEU A 219 1.76 20.46 20.86
CA LEU A 219 1.89 21.67 21.68
C LEU A 219 1.12 21.52 23.00
N THR A 220 0.02 20.75 22.97
CA THR A 220 -0.75 20.37 24.14
C THR A 220 -1.17 18.90 24.03
N LYS A 221 -1.86 18.37 25.04
CA LYS A 221 -2.45 17.02 24.98
C LYS A 221 -3.39 16.83 23.79
N ASN A 222 -4.05 17.90 23.34
CA ASN A 222 -5.13 17.84 22.36
C ASN A 222 -4.89 18.67 21.10
N PHE A 223 -3.71 19.27 20.96
CA PHE A 223 -3.36 20.10 19.80
C PHE A 223 -1.93 19.81 19.34
N LYS A 224 -1.78 19.54 18.04
CA LYS A 224 -0.49 19.26 17.38
C LYS A 224 -0.38 20.00 16.06
N LEU A 225 0.84 20.39 15.70
CA LEU A 225 1.17 20.88 14.36
C LEU A 225 1.69 19.70 13.54
N VAL A 226 1.09 19.46 12.39
CA VAL A 226 1.48 18.38 11.47
C VAL A 226 2.07 18.99 10.20
N GLY A 227 3.22 18.48 9.77
CA GLY A 227 3.86 18.83 8.52
C GLY A 227 4.13 17.58 7.68
N GLU A 228 3.95 17.67 6.38
CA GLU A 228 4.32 16.61 5.44
C GLU A 228 5.04 17.19 4.23
N ALA A 229 6.08 16.51 3.76
CA ALA A 229 6.72 16.79 2.49
C ALA A 229 6.98 15.48 1.75
N ALA A 230 6.82 15.50 0.43
CA ALA A 230 7.11 14.35 -0.41
C ALA A 230 7.58 14.77 -1.79
N TYR A 231 8.40 13.92 -2.40
CA TYR A 231 8.84 13.98 -3.79
C TYR A 231 8.67 12.61 -4.43
N VAL A 232 8.11 12.60 -5.64
CA VAL A 232 7.95 11.41 -6.45
C VAL A 232 8.52 11.66 -7.85
N GLN A 233 9.15 10.63 -8.40
CA GLN A 233 9.68 10.61 -9.76
C GLN A 233 9.31 9.30 -10.44
N ARG A 234 8.92 9.38 -11.72
CA ARG A 234 8.73 8.22 -12.60
C ARG A 234 9.44 8.46 -13.92
N LYS A 235 10.22 7.49 -14.38
CA LYS A 235 10.98 7.54 -15.64
C LYS A 235 10.68 6.31 -16.49
N PRO A 236 9.73 6.40 -17.43
CA PRO A 236 9.53 5.40 -18.46
C PRO A 236 10.69 5.38 -19.47
N ASP A 237 11.04 4.20 -19.98
CA ASP A 237 11.98 4.04 -21.08
C ASP A 237 11.42 4.73 -22.33
N GLY A 238 12.26 5.52 -23.02
CA GLY A 238 11.86 6.31 -24.18
C GLY A 238 10.95 7.51 -23.89
N GLY A 239 10.54 7.72 -22.64
CA GLY A 239 9.67 8.84 -22.23
C GLY A 239 10.37 9.88 -21.36
N GLU A 240 9.77 11.05 -21.20
CA GLU A 240 10.27 12.11 -20.32
C GLU A 240 10.13 11.78 -18.82
N THR A 241 11.02 12.32 -17.99
CA THR A 241 10.98 12.09 -16.53
C THR A 241 9.83 12.88 -15.91
N GLN A 242 8.89 12.19 -15.28
CA GLN A 242 7.74 12.76 -14.57
C GLN A 242 8.13 13.05 -13.12
N LYS A 243 7.80 14.24 -12.61
CA LYS A 243 8.18 14.67 -11.26
C LYS A 243 7.02 15.39 -10.57
N LEU A 244 6.86 15.16 -9.27
CA LEU A 244 5.95 15.92 -8.41
C LEU A 244 6.55 16.07 -7.01
N ALA A 245 6.45 17.26 -6.44
CA ALA A 245 6.76 17.55 -5.05
C ALA A 245 5.53 18.16 -4.37
N LYS A 246 5.33 17.87 -3.09
CA LYS A 246 4.30 18.50 -2.27
C LYS A 246 4.83 18.85 -0.88
N VAL A 247 4.23 19.88 -0.30
CA VAL A 247 4.36 20.24 1.11
C VAL A 247 2.98 20.52 1.68
N THR A 248 2.74 20.06 2.91
CA THR A 248 1.48 20.27 3.65
C THR A 248 1.79 20.74 5.06
N PHE A 249 0.98 21.66 5.55
CA PHE A 249 0.95 22.06 6.95
C PHE A 249 -0.47 21.96 7.47
N ALA A 250 -0.62 21.40 8.67
CA ALA A 250 -1.93 21.12 9.24
C ALA A 250 -1.97 21.28 10.78
N PRO A 251 -2.47 22.41 11.29
CA PRO A 251 -2.90 22.51 12.69
C PRO A 251 -4.02 21.49 12.97
N THR A 252 -3.84 20.69 14.02
CA THR A 252 -4.64 19.48 14.23
C THR A 252 -5.09 19.35 15.68
N LEU A 253 -6.40 19.18 15.90
CA LEU A 253 -6.97 18.74 17.16
C LEU A 253 -6.95 17.21 17.23
N SER A 254 -6.53 16.64 18.34
CA SER A 254 -6.33 15.19 18.50
C SER A 254 -6.77 14.71 19.89
N THR A 255 -7.15 13.45 20.01
CA THR A 255 -7.47 12.83 21.32
C THR A 255 -6.22 12.58 22.18
N GLY A 256 -5.03 12.64 21.59
CA GLY A 256 -3.76 12.53 22.30
C GLY A 256 -2.57 13.12 21.54
N PRO A 257 -1.41 13.25 22.21
CA PRO A 257 -0.22 13.91 21.65
C PRO A 257 0.58 13.05 20.67
N GLY A 258 0.35 11.74 20.61
CA GLY A 258 1.08 10.81 19.75
C GLY A 258 0.69 10.91 18.27
N PHE A 259 1.63 10.52 17.41
CA PHE A 259 1.43 10.50 15.95
C PHE A 259 0.25 9.60 15.54
N TRP A 260 0.13 8.45 16.19
CA TRP A 260 -0.90 7.43 15.91
C TRP A 260 -2.24 7.68 16.62
N ASN A 261 -2.36 8.70 17.46
CA ASN A 261 -3.64 8.97 18.14
C ASN A 261 -4.68 9.44 17.13
N ARG A 262 -5.85 8.80 17.16
CA ARG A 262 -7.07 9.18 16.44
C ARG A 262 -8.28 9.09 17.39
N PRO A 263 -9.41 9.75 17.09
CA PRO A 263 -9.65 10.66 15.96
C PRO A 263 -8.80 11.93 15.98
N GLU A 264 -8.66 12.55 14.81
CA GLU A 264 -8.13 13.90 14.69
C GLU A 264 -8.88 14.76 13.67
N LEU A 265 -8.92 16.06 13.94
CA LEU A 265 -9.53 17.10 13.11
C LEU A 265 -8.43 18.05 12.65
N ARG A 266 -8.23 18.14 11.33
CA ARG A 266 -7.16 18.90 10.69
C ARG A 266 -7.75 20.08 9.95
N LEU A 267 -7.18 21.27 10.15
CA LEU A 267 -7.18 22.29 9.10
C LEU A 267 -5.88 22.12 8.32
N TYR A 268 -5.90 22.22 7.00
CA TYR A 268 -4.70 22.00 6.20
C TYR A 268 -4.56 23.00 5.08
N VAL A 269 -3.31 23.20 4.67
CA VAL A 269 -2.92 23.80 3.40
C VAL A 269 -1.82 22.94 2.79
N THR A 270 -1.97 22.62 1.51
CA THR A 270 -1.03 21.85 0.71
C THR A 270 -0.66 22.66 -0.52
N HIS A 271 0.63 22.76 -0.81
CA HIS A 271 1.14 23.25 -2.08
C HIS A 271 1.88 22.11 -2.80
N ALA A 272 1.59 21.93 -4.08
CA ALA A 272 2.25 20.94 -4.92
C ALA A 272 2.75 21.56 -6.22
N LYS A 273 3.87 21.04 -6.71
CA LYS A 273 4.49 21.39 -7.98
C LYS A 273 4.83 20.12 -8.74
N TRP A 274 4.56 20.10 -10.04
CA TRP A 274 4.89 19.00 -10.94
C TRP A 274 5.44 19.57 -12.26
N ASN A 275 5.91 18.70 -13.16
CA ASN A 275 6.43 19.13 -14.45
C ASN A 275 5.49 18.79 -15.61
N LEU A 276 5.78 19.35 -16.79
CA LEU A 276 4.99 19.11 -18.00
C LEU A 276 4.87 17.62 -18.34
N ALA A 277 5.94 16.84 -18.16
CA ALA A 277 5.91 15.40 -18.39
C ALA A 277 4.89 14.69 -17.48
N ALA A 278 4.77 15.09 -16.21
CA ALA A 278 3.75 14.57 -15.30
C ALA A 278 2.33 15.00 -15.72
N ASN A 279 2.15 16.23 -16.24
CA ASN A 279 0.88 16.66 -16.83
C ASN A 279 0.48 15.79 -18.02
N THR A 280 1.38 15.62 -18.99
CA THR A 280 1.13 14.79 -20.18
C THR A 280 0.79 13.36 -19.80
N ALA A 281 1.51 12.79 -18.81
CA ALA A 281 1.26 11.44 -18.33
C ALA A 281 -0.08 11.26 -17.60
N SER A 282 -0.66 12.35 -17.07
CA SER A 282 -1.96 12.32 -16.38
C SER A 282 -3.16 12.42 -17.33
N GLY A 283 -2.91 12.48 -18.64
CA GLY A 283 -3.95 12.55 -19.68
C GLY A 283 -4.43 13.98 -19.97
N ALA A 284 -5.52 14.09 -20.74
CA ALA A 284 -6.02 15.37 -21.27
C ALA A 284 -6.32 16.43 -20.20
N ASN A 285 -6.65 15.99 -18.99
CA ASN A 285 -7.01 16.86 -17.88
C ASN A 285 -5.80 17.28 -17.01
N GLY A 286 -4.59 16.80 -17.31
CA GLY A 286 -3.39 17.08 -16.53
C GLY A 286 -3.49 16.62 -15.07
N VAL A 287 -2.52 17.01 -14.25
CA VAL A 287 -2.48 16.65 -12.82
C VAL A 287 -3.61 17.32 -12.02
N THR A 288 -4.11 18.48 -12.47
CA THR A 288 -5.21 19.20 -11.80
C THR A 288 -6.58 18.54 -12.02
N GLY A 289 -6.72 17.67 -13.03
CA GLY A 289 -7.98 17.03 -13.36
C GLY A 289 -8.96 17.91 -14.14
N ILE A 290 -8.61 19.16 -14.48
CA ILE A 290 -9.48 20.11 -15.19
C ILE A 290 -8.87 20.65 -16.50
N GLY A 291 -7.68 20.21 -16.89
CA GLY A 291 -7.05 20.58 -18.17
C GLY A 291 -6.56 22.04 -18.22
N ASP A 292 -6.31 22.67 -17.09
CA ASP A 292 -5.89 24.08 -17.00
C ASP A 292 -4.40 24.31 -17.28
N GLY A 293 -3.66 23.25 -17.63
CA GLY A 293 -2.25 23.30 -18.01
C GLY A 293 -1.28 23.74 -16.91
N LYS A 294 -1.75 23.92 -15.67
CA LYS A 294 -0.91 24.35 -14.55
C LYS A 294 0.12 23.29 -14.18
N ASP A 295 1.26 23.75 -13.69
CA ASP A 295 2.35 22.94 -13.15
C ASP A 295 2.46 23.05 -11.61
N THR A 296 1.54 23.78 -11.00
CA THR A 296 1.43 23.99 -9.55
C THR A 296 -0.03 24.04 -9.11
N GLY A 297 -0.27 23.70 -7.85
CA GLY A 297 -1.59 23.73 -7.24
C GLY A 297 -1.51 23.94 -5.73
N THR A 298 -2.42 24.76 -5.20
CA THR A 298 -2.60 24.93 -3.76
C THR A 298 -4.00 24.48 -3.39
N SER A 299 -4.11 23.59 -2.41
CA SER A 299 -5.39 23.19 -1.81
C SER A 299 -5.35 23.49 -0.31
N TYR A 300 -6.53 23.73 0.26
CA TYR A 300 -6.70 23.92 1.69
C TYR A 300 -8.10 23.45 2.08
N GLY A 301 -8.29 23.12 3.34
CA GLY A 301 -9.58 22.62 3.80
C GLY A 301 -9.56 22.11 5.24
N ALA A 302 -10.62 21.39 5.58
CA ALA A 302 -10.76 20.67 6.83
C ALA A 302 -10.93 19.17 6.56
N GLN A 303 -10.36 18.33 7.42
CA GLN A 303 -10.42 16.87 7.31
C GLN A 303 -10.61 16.24 8.70
N VAL A 304 -11.35 15.13 8.76
CA VAL A 304 -11.36 14.22 9.91
C VAL A 304 -10.77 12.87 9.52
N GLU A 305 -9.99 12.26 10.41
CA GLU A 305 -9.48 10.88 10.26
C GLU A 305 -9.73 10.12 11.58
N ILE A 306 -10.29 8.92 11.50
CA ILE A 306 -10.68 8.10 12.65
C ILE A 306 -10.54 6.60 12.37
N TRP A 307 -10.13 5.85 13.39
CA TRP A 307 -10.23 4.40 13.52
C TRP A 307 -10.41 4.05 15.01
N PHE A 308 -10.99 2.90 15.32
CA PHE A 308 -11.29 2.44 16.68
C PHE A 308 -11.15 0.92 16.80
#